data_AF-A0A3A8ZR13-F1
#
_entry.id   AF-A0A3A8ZR13-F1
#
_cell.length_a   1.000
_cell.length_b   1.000
_cell.length_c   1.000
_cell.angle_alpha   90.00
_cell.angle_beta   90.00
_cell.angle_gamma   90.00
#
_symmetry.space_group_name_H-M   'P 1'
#
loop_
_entity.id
_entity.type
_entity.pdbx_description
1 polymer ?
#
loop_
_entity_poly.entity_id
_entity_poly.type
_entity_poly.pdbx_seq_one_letter_code
_entity_poly.pdbx_strand_id
1 'polypeptide(L)'
;MKEIKNLQEKRLIIARHIMLDQIEPTDENIISVWCKTFSADKSKLEHAENTELFDWMRRFISSNSVKSCKENLARLRRKGERNLKSKGKYVGYGAKLVKEPKDSLATYNIFTKGKKYSGNYTALCLRMGRLSKKD
;
A
#
# COMPACT_ATOMS: atom_id res chain seq x y z
N MET A 1 -2.00 -5.84 -12.54
CA MET A 1 -1.23 -5.43 -11.34
C MET A 1 -1.92 -6.01 -10.11
N LYS A 2 -1.20 -6.55 -9.10
CA LYS A 2 -1.85 -6.99 -7.85
C LYS A 2 -2.47 -5.79 -7.14
N GLU A 3 -3.66 -5.95 -6.56
CA GLU A 3 -4.41 -4.87 -5.92
C GLU A 3 -3.62 -4.27 -4.74
N ILE A 4 -3.02 -3.10 -4.92
CA ILE A 4 -2.39 -2.33 -3.85
C ILE A 4 -3.52 -1.67 -3.06
N LYS A 5 -3.63 -1.92 -1.75
CA LYS A 5 -4.70 -1.36 -0.91
C LYS A 5 -4.27 -0.17 -0.06
N ASN A 6 -2.97 0.00 0.17
CA ASN A 6 -2.46 1.04 1.06
C ASN A 6 -2.43 2.40 0.36
N LEU A 7 -3.16 3.38 0.89
CA LEU A 7 -3.28 4.72 0.32
C LEU A 7 -1.92 5.43 0.17
N GLN A 8 -1.02 5.30 1.16
CA GLN A 8 0.29 5.95 1.11
C GLN A 8 1.20 5.31 0.05
N GLU A 9 1.12 4.00 -0.15
CA GLU A 9 1.81 3.32 -1.24
C GLU A 9 1.26 3.79 -2.60
N LYS A 10 -0.06 3.89 -2.75
CA LYS A 10 -0.69 4.44 -3.97
C LYS A 10 -0.22 5.87 -4.25
N ARG A 11 -0.28 6.76 -3.24
CA ARG A 11 0.19 8.16 -3.33
C ARG A 11 1.62 8.25 -3.88
N LEU A 12 2.53 7.46 -3.32
CA LEU A 12 3.94 7.45 -3.75
C LEU A 12 4.12 6.86 -5.16
N ILE A 13 3.32 5.87 -5.54
CA ILE A 13 3.34 5.30 -6.90
C ILE A 13 2.83 6.32 -7.92
N ILE A 14 1.73 7.01 -7.64
CA ILE A 14 1.18 8.04 -8.55
C ILE A 14 2.13 9.23 -8.64
N ALA A 15 2.63 9.74 -7.52
CA ALA A 15 3.62 10.81 -7.52
C ALA A 15 4.85 10.45 -8.36
N ARG A 16 5.33 9.20 -8.27
CA ARG A 16 6.44 8.72 -9.11
C ARG A 16 6.10 8.73 -10.61
N HIS A 17 4.89 8.31 -11.00
CA HIS A 17 4.50 8.33 -12.42
C HIS A 17 4.42 9.75 -12.94
N ILE A 18 3.76 10.65 -12.21
CA ILE A 18 3.67 12.08 -12.57
C ILE A 18 5.06 12.69 -12.75
N MET A 19 5.99 12.44 -11.83
CA MET A 19 7.36 12.92 -11.93
C MET A 19 8.15 12.31 -13.10
N LEU A 20 7.97 11.02 -13.39
CA LEU A 20 8.68 10.33 -14.48
C LEU A 20 8.22 10.83 -15.84
N ASP A 21 6.91 11.00 -15.98
CA ASP A 21 6.25 11.42 -17.21
C ASP A 21 6.25 12.96 -17.34
N GLN A 22 6.85 13.67 -16.38
CA GLN A 22 6.93 15.13 -16.31
C GLN A 22 5.56 15.83 -16.46
N ILE A 23 4.53 15.21 -15.90
CA ILE A 23 3.16 15.70 -15.95
C ILE A 23 3.01 16.81 -14.89
N GLU A 24 2.32 17.89 -15.25
CA GLU A 24 1.97 18.94 -14.29
C GLU A 24 1.02 18.39 -13.22
N PRO A 25 1.28 18.57 -11.91
CA PRO A 25 0.51 17.95 -10.85
C PRO A 25 -0.82 18.66 -10.56
N THR A 26 -1.66 18.88 -11.57
CA THR A 26 -3.03 19.37 -11.38
C THR A 26 -3.94 18.26 -10.85
N ASP A 27 -5.07 18.62 -10.22
CA ASP A 27 -5.98 17.63 -9.62
C ASP A 27 -6.53 16.67 -10.69
N GLU A 28 -6.85 17.18 -11.87
CA GLU A 28 -7.28 16.40 -13.04
C GLU A 28 -6.21 15.42 -13.52
N ASN A 29 -4.95 15.87 -13.63
CA ASN A 29 -3.84 15.01 -14.02
C ASN A 29 -3.56 13.93 -12.96
N ILE A 30 -3.67 14.30 -11.68
CA ILE A 30 -3.53 13.37 -10.57
C ILE A 30 -4.62 12.29 -10.64
N ILE A 31 -5.90 12.68 -10.78
CA ILE A 31 -7.03 11.75 -10.92
C ILE A 31 -6.83 10.85 -12.15
N SER A 32 -6.45 11.43 -13.29
CA SER A 32 -6.23 10.70 -14.54
C SER A 32 -5.14 9.62 -14.38
N VAL A 33 -3.96 9.97 -13.88
CA VAL A 33 -2.86 9.02 -13.65
C VAL A 33 -3.25 7.99 -12.58
N TRP A 34 -3.96 8.42 -11.53
CA TRP A 34 -4.43 7.53 -10.48
C TRP A 34 -5.41 6.50 -11.02
N CYS A 35 -6.46 6.91 -11.73
CA CYS A 35 -7.48 6.03 -12.28
C CYS A 35 -6.93 5.10 -13.37
N LYS A 36 -5.93 5.56 -14.15
CA LYS A 36 -5.18 4.70 -15.09
C LYS A 36 -4.41 3.59 -14.36
N THR A 37 -3.83 3.91 -13.20
CA THR A 37 -3.01 2.96 -12.43
C THR A 37 -3.85 2.06 -11.52
N PHE A 38 -4.90 2.61 -10.92
CA PHE A 38 -5.78 2.00 -9.92
C PHE A 38 -7.25 2.25 -10.28
N SER A 39 -7.73 1.61 -11.34
CA SER A 39 -9.10 1.77 -11.85
C SER A 39 -10.20 1.54 -10.80
N ALA A 40 -9.94 0.68 -9.80
CA ALA A 40 -10.86 0.41 -8.70
C ALA A 40 -11.11 1.63 -7.77
N ASP A 41 -10.27 2.67 -7.83
CA ASP A 41 -10.44 3.88 -7.03
C ASP A 41 -11.27 4.96 -7.73
N LYS A 42 -11.64 4.76 -9.01
CA LYS A 42 -12.30 5.76 -9.85
C LYS A 42 -13.53 6.39 -9.20
N SER A 43 -14.50 5.57 -8.78
CA SER A 43 -15.73 6.05 -8.13
C SER A 43 -15.50 6.80 -6.82
N LYS A 44 -14.40 6.51 -6.12
CA LYS A 44 -14.05 7.19 -4.87
C LYS A 44 -13.36 8.52 -5.12
N LEU A 45 -12.57 8.64 -6.20
CA LEU A 45 -11.84 9.86 -6.54
C LEU A 45 -12.72 10.86 -7.29
N GLU A 46 -13.60 10.39 -8.15
CA GLU A 46 -14.54 11.25 -8.91
C GLU A 46 -15.64 11.86 -8.01
N HIS A 47 -15.84 11.32 -6.81
CA HIS A 47 -16.84 11.81 -5.84
C HIS A 47 -16.21 12.33 -4.53
N ALA A 48 -14.88 12.38 -4.45
CA ALA A 48 -14.19 12.86 -3.27
C ALA A 48 -13.81 14.34 -3.44
N GLU A 49 -14.41 15.21 -2.63
CA GLU A 49 -13.91 16.56 -2.36
C GLU A 49 -12.66 16.55 -1.45
N ASN A 50 -11.79 15.55 -1.62
CA ASN A 50 -10.70 15.31 -0.69
C ASN A 50 -9.49 16.20 -1.05
N THR A 51 -9.65 17.49 -0.80
CA THR A 51 -8.65 18.55 -1.03
C THR A 51 -7.30 18.22 -0.38
N GLU A 52 -7.31 17.58 0.80
CA GLU A 52 -6.08 17.17 1.49
C GLU A 52 -5.23 16.15 0.71
N LEU A 53 -5.87 15.24 -0.05
CA LEU A 53 -5.14 14.28 -0.88
C LEU A 53 -4.36 15.00 -1.97
N PHE A 54 -5.04 15.90 -2.68
CA PHE A 54 -4.46 16.62 -3.82
C PHE A 54 -3.42 17.64 -3.35
N ASP A 55 -3.68 18.36 -2.27
CA ASP A 55 -2.70 19.28 -1.65
C ASP A 55 -1.43 18.57 -1.22
N TRP A 56 -1.56 17.44 -0.54
CA TRP A 56 -0.40 16.63 -0.17
C TRP A 56 0.38 16.21 -1.40
N MET A 57 -0.32 15.76 -2.45
CA MET A 57 0.33 15.29 -3.67
C MET A 57 1.05 16.41 -4.41
N ARG A 58 0.43 17.58 -4.59
CA ARG A 58 1.04 18.75 -5.21
C ARG A 58 2.31 19.17 -4.49
N ARG A 59 2.23 19.33 -3.17
CA ARG A 59 3.38 19.69 -2.32
C ARG A 59 4.48 18.64 -2.36
N PHE A 60 4.11 17.37 -2.31
CA PHE A 60 5.08 16.29 -2.35
C PHE A 60 5.78 16.21 -3.71
N ILE A 61 5.04 16.34 -4.82
CA ILE A 61 5.58 16.29 -6.18
C ILE A 61 6.52 17.46 -6.45
N SER A 62 6.15 18.68 -6.06
CA SER A 62 6.98 19.86 -6.28
C SER A 62 8.26 19.90 -5.44
N SER A 63 8.30 19.22 -4.30
CA SER A 63 9.44 19.25 -3.36
C SER A 63 10.31 17.99 -3.38
N ASN A 64 10.01 17.00 -4.20
CA ASN A 64 10.72 15.71 -4.21
C ASN A 64 11.18 15.31 -5.61
N SER A 65 12.10 14.35 -5.63
CA SER A 65 12.60 13.72 -6.86
C SER A 65 12.07 12.29 -7.02
N VAL A 66 12.16 11.76 -8.25
CA VAL A 66 11.90 10.34 -8.54
C VAL A 66 12.73 9.42 -7.63
N LYS A 67 13.98 9.80 -7.30
CA LYS A 67 14.85 9.06 -6.39
C LYS A 67 14.26 9.02 -4.98
N SER A 68 13.84 10.16 -4.44
CA SER A 68 13.19 10.29 -3.14
C SER A 68 11.90 9.47 -3.06
N CYS A 69 11.10 9.43 -4.13
CA CYS A 69 9.92 8.57 -4.24
C CYS A 69 10.26 7.08 -4.11
N LYS A 70 11.28 6.61 -4.84
CA LYS A 70 11.74 5.21 -4.78
C LYS A 70 12.21 4.84 -3.38
N GLU A 71 12.98 5.71 -2.73
CA GLU A 71 13.47 5.50 -1.36
C GLU A 71 12.33 5.46 -0.35
N ASN A 72 11.34 6.36 -0.47
CA ASN A 72 10.15 6.37 0.38
C ASN A 72 9.29 5.12 0.19
N LEU A 73 9.11 4.64 -1.04
CA LEU A 73 8.44 3.37 -1.32
C LEU A 73 9.17 2.20 -0.67
N ALA A 74 10.49 2.10 -0.86
CA ALA A 74 11.29 1.04 -0.28
C ALA A 74 11.27 1.09 1.27
N ARG A 75 11.31 2.29 1.86
CA ARG A 75 11.18 2.49 3.31
C ARG A 75 9.82 2.07 3.83
N LEU A 76 8.74 2.45 3.14
CA LEU A 76 7.37 2.05 3.49
C LEU A 76 7.21 0.54 3.44
N ARG A 77 7.73 -0.11 2.37
CA ARG A 77 7.72 -1.56 2.20
C ARG A 77 8.52 -2.28 3.29
N ARG A 78 9.74 -1.84 3.58
CA ARG A 78 10.57 -2.37 4.68
C ARG A 78 9.91 -2.20 6.05
N LYS A 79 9.28 -1.05 6.31
CA LYS A 79 8.52 -0.82 7.56
C LYS A 79 7.34 -1.77 7.66
N GLY A 80 6.58 -1.93 6.57
CA GLY A 80 5.52 -2.93 6.46
C GLY A 80 6.05 -4.33 6.78
N GLU A 81 7.13 -4.73 6.13
CA GLU A 81 7.77 -6.03 6.35
C GLU A 81 8.24 -6.24 7.80
N ARG A 82 8.92 -5.27 8.42
CA ARG A 82 9.37 -5.35 9.82
C ARG A 82 8.19 -5.46 10.78
N ASN A 83 7.18 -4.63 10.59
CA ASN A 83 5.95 -4.66 11.39
C ASN A 83 5.29 -6.03 11.28
N LEU A 84 5.27 -6.61 10.07
CA LEU A 84 4.72 -7.93 9.86
C LEU A 84 5.61 -9.02 10.48
N LYS A 85 6.94 -9.00 10.29
CA LYS A 85 7.85 -9.94 10.96
C LYS A 85 7.68 -9.94 12.48
N SER A 86 7.62 -8.76 13.10
CA SER A 86 7.41 -8.62 14.55
C SER A 86 6.07 -9.23 14.98
N LYS A 87 4.98 -8.82 14.34
CA LYS A 87 3.63 -9.33 14.63
C LYS A 87 3.45 -10.83 14.37
N GLY A 88 4.19 -11.39 13.41
CA GLY A 88 4.17 -12.83 13.08
C GLY A 88 4.81 -13.71 14.15
N LYS A 89 5.78 -13.21 14.92
CA LYS A 89 6.38 -13.94 16.05
C LYS A 89 5.33 -14.33 17.09
N TYR A 90 4.34 -13.47 17.32
CA TYR A 90 3.28 -13.67 18.32
C TYR A 90 2.17 -14.65 17.90
N VAL A 91 2.10 -15.00 16.61
CA VAL A 91 1.03 -15.82 16.05
C VAL A 91 1.26 -17.33 16.28
N GLY A 92 2.50 -17.75 16.52
CA GLY A 92 2.80 -19.10 17.00
C GLY A 92 2.42 -20.22 16.03
N TYR A 93 2.68 -20.09 14.72
CA TYR A 93 2.62 -21.18 13.74
C TYR A 93 3.39 -20.76 12.48
N GLY A 94 4.54 -21.39 12.19
CA GLY A 94 5.22 -21.42 10.87
C GLY A 94 5.10 -20.19 9.95
N ALA A 95 4.99 -18.98 10.50
CA ALA A 95 4.56 -17.81 9.76
C ALA A 95 5.76 -17.31 8.96
N LYS A 96 5.83 -17.73 7.70
CA LYS A 96 6.90 -17.34 6.80
C LYS A 96 6.44 -16.13 5.99
N LEU A 97 7.25 -15.07 6.01
CA LEU A 97 7.10 -13.97 5.08
C LEU A 97 7.16 -14.56 3.65
N VAL A 98 6.09 -14.40 2.88
CA VAL A 98 5.90 -15.12 1.60
C VAL A 98 6.93 -14.74 0.57
N LYS A 99 7.29 -13.46 0.57
CA LYS A 99 8.15 -12.84 -0.41
C LYS A 99 8.57 -11.49 0.16
N GLU A 100 9.84 -11.14 -0.02
CA GLU A 100 10.24 -9.75 0.19
C GLU A 100 9.43 -8.87 -0.79
N PRO A 101 8.82 -7.78 -0.28
CA PRO A 101 8.00 -6.88 -1.07
C PRO A 101 8.86 -6.12 -2.09
N LYS A 102 9.08 -6.69 -3.28
CA LYS A 102 9.74 -5.98 -4.39
C LYS A 102 8.81 -4.90 -4.97
N ASP A 103 7.54 -5.25 -5.20
CA ASP A 103 6.58 -4.40 -5.96
C ASP A 103 5.25 -4.09 -5.25
N SER A 104 5.03 -4.60 -4.03
CA SER A 104 3.81 -4.37 -3.23
C SER A 104 4.16 -4.42 -1.76
N LEU A 105 3.42 -3.77 -0.86
CA LEU A 105 3.60 -3.98 0.58
C LEU A 105 3.59 -5.47 0.98
N ALA A 106 4.35 -5.80 2.01
CA ALA A 106 4.48 -7.18 2.49
C ALA A 106 3.12 -7.75 2.92
N THR A 107 2.93 -9.04 2.65
CA THR A 107 1.77 -9.85 3.06
C THR A 107 2.27 -11.09 3.79
N TYR A 108 1.54 -11.61 4.76
CA TYR A 108 1.89 -12.90 5.34
C TYR A 108 1.34 -14.06 4.53
N ASN A 109 1.99 -15.22 4.67
CA ASN A 109 1.30 -16.49 4.67
C ASN A 109 1.47 -17.09 6.06
N ILE A 110 0.37 -17.53 6.66
CA ILE A 110 0.44 -18.38 7.84
C ILE A 110 0.08 -19.79 7.38
N PHE A 111 0.92 -20.75 7.76
CA PHE A 111 0.66 -22.17 7.57
C PHE A 111 0.17 -22.72 8.91
N THR A 112 -1.13 -23.01 9.00
CA THR A 112 -1.69 -23.73 10.15
C THR A 112 -2.19 -25.08 9.67
N LYS A 113 -1.66 -26.18 10.22
CA LYS A 113 -2.16 -27.55 10.00
C LYS A 113 -2.47 -27.88 8.51
N GLY A 114 -1.54 -27.55 7.60
CA GLY A 114 -1.68 -27.82 6.16
C GLY A 114 -2.49 -26.80 5.35
N LYS A 115 -3.11 -25.78 5.96
CA LYS A 115 -3.81 -24.69 5.25
C LYS A 115 -2.96 -23.42 5.19
N LYS A 116 -2.84 -22.84 4.00
CA LYS A 116 -2.11 -21.59 3.71
C LYS A 116 -3.09 -20.41 3.70
N TYR A 117 -2.88 -19.45 4.58
CA TYR A 117 -3.69 -18.23 4.62
C TYR A 117 -2.86 -17.00 4.28
N SER A 118 -3.26 -16.26 3.25
CA SER A 118 -2.66 -14.97 2.89
C SER A 118 -3.51 -13.79 3.35
N GLY A 119 -2.88 -12.73 3.83
CA GLY A 119 -3.59 -11.54 4.30
C GLY A 119 -2.70 -10.54 5.04
N ASN A 120 -3.28 -9.40 5.41
CA ASN A 120 -2.66 -8.50 6.39
C ASN A 120 -2.80 -9.09 7.81
N TYR A 121 -2.06 -8.55 8.78
CA TYR A 121 -2.05 -9.08 10.15
C TYR A 121 -3.44 -9.23 10.76
N THR A 122 -4.25 -8.17 10.67
CA THR A 122 -5.58 -8.12 11.28
C THR A 122 -6.49 -9.20 10.71
N ALA A 123 -6.55 -9.33 9.38
CA ALA A 123 -7.35 -10.35 8.70
C ALA A 123 -6.95 -11.77 9.11
N LEU A 124 -5.66 -11.97 9.38
CA LEU A 124 -5.13 -13.27 9.80
C LEU A 124 -5.44 -13.57 11.26
N CYS A 125 -5.25 -12.60 12.16
CA CYS A 125 -5.61 -12.74 13.56
C CYS A 125 -7.11 -13.01 13.75
N LEU A 126 -7.98 -12.33 12.98
CA LEU A 126 -9.41 -12.61 12.94
C LEU A 126 -9.69 -14.06 12.51
N ARG A 127 -9.05 -14.54 11.43
CA ARG A 127 -9.26 -15.92 10.94
C ARG A 127 -8.76 -17.00 11.88
N MET A 128 -7.73 -16.74 12.67
CA MET A 128 -7.21 -17.68 13.66
C MET A 128 -7.89 -17.56 15.04
N GLY A 129 -8.94 -16.74 15.16
CA GLY A 129 -9.63 -16.53 16.43
C GLY A 129 -8.79 -15.83 17.50
N ARG A 130 -7.71 -15.15 17.11
CA ARG A 130 -6.82 -14.37 17.99
C ARG A 130 -7.32 -12.93 18.19
N LEU A 131 -8.20 -12.46 17.32
CA LEU A 131 -8.96 -11.23 17.46
C LEU A 131 -10.42 -11.56 17.24
N SER A 132 -11.31 -10.99 18.06
CA SER A 132 -12.75 -10.98 17.80
C SER A 132 -13.04 -10.14 16.57
N LYS A 133 -13.98 -10.59 15.72
CA LYS A 133 -14.59 -9.69 14.74
C LYS A 133 -15.22 -8.55 15.52
N LYS A 134 -14.88 -7.31 15.18
CA LYS A 134 -15.69 -6.19 15.64
C LYS A 134 -16.99 -6.26 14.84
N ASP A 135 -18.08 -6.44 15.57
CA ASP A 135 -19.45 -6.34 15.05
C ASP A 135 -19.73 -4.93 14.53
#